data_AF-A0A969ND22-F1
#
_entry.id   AF-A0A969ND22-F1
#
_cell.length_a   1.000
_cell.length_b   1.000
_cell.length_c   1.000
_cell.angle_alpha   90.00
_cell.angle_beta   90.00
_cell.angle_gamma   90.00
#
_symmetry.space_group_name_H-M   'P 1'
#
loop_
_entity.id
_entity.type
_entity.pdbx_description
1 polymer ?
#
loop_
_entity_poly.entity_id
_entity_poly.type
_entity_poly.pdbx_seq_one_letter_code
_entity_poly.pdbx_strand_id
1 'polypeptide(L)' 'MLSNKAKENNGIAIIGIGCRFPGNVSDTESYWELISKGIDAISEIPDDRWSIQNFYDANKEKDGKIITKMGVDF' A
#
# COMPACT_ATOMS: atom_id res chain seq x y z
N MET A 1 -32.64 11.53 -39.86
CA MET A 1 -31.77 10.37 -39.58
C MET A 1 -30.69 10.83 -38.62
N LEU A 2 -30.82 10.51 -37.33
CA LEU A 2 -29.77 10.80 -36.35
C LEU A 2 -28.71 9.71 -36.47
N SER A 3 -27.50 10.11 -36.85
CA SER A 3 -26.33 9.23 -36.89
C SER A 3 -25.98 8.81 -35.46
N ASN A 4 -26.22 7.54 -35.14
CA ASN A 4 -25.69 6.92 -33.93
C ASN A 4 -24.19 6.73 -34.13
N LYS A 5 -23.39 7.67 -33.64
CA LYS A 5 -21.94 7.54 -33.61
C LYS A 5 -21.59 6.59 -32.47
N ALA A 6 -21.32 5.32 -32.79
CA ALA A 6 -20.79 4.38 -31.82
C ALA A 6 -19.51 4.98 -31.20
N LYS A 7 -19.43 4.98 -29.86
CA LYS A 7 -18.22 5.42 -29.14
C LYS A 7 -17.03 4.65 -29.72
N GLU A 8 -16.06 5.34 -30.33
CA GLU A 8 -14.82 4.70 -30.77
C GLU A 8 -14.17 4.04 -29.56
N ASN A 9 -14.03 2.72 -29.62
CA ASN A 9 -13.66 1.89 -28.48
C ASN A 9 -12.14 1.86 -28.32
N ASN A 10 -11.56 3.01 -27.98
CA ASN A 10 -10.12 3.19 -27.73
C ASN A 10 -9.72 2.85 -26.28
N GLY A 11 -10.47 1.97 -25.63
CA GLY A 11 -10.21 1.54 -24.26
C GLY A 11 -9.06 0.55 -24.18
N ILE A 12 -8.23 0.67 -23.14
CA ILE A 12 -7.21 -0.32 -22.81
C ILE A 12 -7.77 -1.27 -21.74
N ALA A 13 -7.74 -2.56 -22.02
CA ALA A 13 -8.19 -3.58 -21.06
C ALA A 13 -7.08 -3.93 -20.07
N ILE A 14 -7.44 -4.00 -18.79
CA ILE A 14 -6.62 -4.64 -17.75
C ILE A 14 -7.04 -6.11 -17.70
N ILE A 15 -6.15 -6.99 -18.16
CA ILE A 15 -6.44 -8.43 -18.26
C ILE A 15 -5.98 -9.24 -17.03
N GLY A 16 -5.32 -8.58 -16.07
CA GLY A 16 -4.84 -9.19 -14.84
C GLY A 16 -4.14 -8.18 -13.95
N ILE A 17 -4.00 -8.52 -12.68
CA ILE A 17 -3.27 -7.75 -11.66
C ILE A 17 -2.48 -8.70 -10.77
N GLY A 18 -1.35 -8.23 -10.25
CA GLY A 18 -0.59 -8.91 -9.19
C GLY A 18 -0.65 -8.07 -7.92
N CYS A 19 -0.84 -8.73 -6.77
CA CYS A 19 -1.00 -8.05 -5.50
C CYS A 19 0.09 -8.50 -4.52
N ARG A 20 0.83 -7.54 -3.99
CA ARG A 20 1.64 -7.73 -2.77
C ARG A 20 1.48 -6.48 -1.93
N PHE A 21 0.80 -6.63 -0.82
CA PHE A 21 0.41 -5.53 0.05
C PHE A 21 0.70 -5.88 1.51
N PRO A 22 0.66 -4.86 2.38
CA PRO A 22 0.86 -5.05 3.80
C PRO A 22 -0.19 -5.95 4.45
N GLY A 23 0.15 -6.54 5.60
CA GLY A 23 -0.75 -7.43 6.32
C GLY A 23 -0.83 -8.84 5.72
N ASN A 24 0.28 -9.35 5.19
CA ASN A 24 0.39 -10.68 4.59
C ASN A 24 -0.51 -10.89 3.34
N VAL A 25 -0.73 -9.83 2.57
CA VAL A 25 -1.51 -9.86 1.34
C VAL A 25 -0.59 -10.18 0.16
N SER A 26 -0.85 -11.31 -0.49
CA SER A 26 0.00 -11.82 -1.59
C SER A 26 -0.77 -12.20 -2.85
N ASP A 27 -2.08 -11.97 -2.86
CA ASP A 27 -2.97 -12.26 -3.98
C ASP A 27 -4.17 -11.29 -4.02
N THR A 28 -4.99 -11.42 -5.06
CA THR A 28 -6.15 -10.54 -5.26
C THR A 28 -7.27 -10.77 -4.25
N GLU A 29 -7.38 -11.98 -3.70
CA GLU A 29 -8.43 -12.35 -2.75
C GLU A 29 -8.14 -11.74 -1.38
N SER A 30 -6.93 -11.94 -0.86
CA SER A 30 -6.43 -11.31 0.36
C SER A 30 -6.43 -9.79 0.27
N TYR A 31 -6.13 -9.22 -0.90
CA TYR A 31 -6.25 -7.77 -1.12
C TYR A 31 -7.70 -7.29 -1.02
N TRP A 32 -8.64 -8.00 -1.66
CA TRP A 32 -10.05 -7.67 -1.58
C TRP A 32 -10.57 -7.76 -0.14
N GLU A 33 -10.16 -8.79 0.60
CA GLU A 33 -10.51 -8.95 2.01
C GLU A 33 -10.01 -7.76 2.85
N LEU A 34 -8.74 -7.36 2.68
CA LEU A 34 -8.14 -6.23 3.38
C LEU A 34 -8.99 -4.96 3.25
N ILE A 35 -9.33 -4.59 2.01
CA ILE A 35 -10.04 -3.33 1.72
C ILE A 35 -11.53 -3.42 2.04
N SER A 36 -12.17 -4.56 1.77
CA SER A 36 -13.62 -4.73 1.99
C SER A 36 -13.97 -4.80 3.47
N LYS A 37 -13.05 -5.31 4.31
CA LYS A 37 -13.19 -5.34 5.77
C LYS A 37 -12.63 -4.10 6.47
N GLY A 38 -11.95 -3.21 5.74
CA GLY A 38 -11.34 -2.00 6.30
C GLY A 38 -10.24 -2.31 7.32
N ILE A 39 -9.44 -3.35 7.05
CA ILE A 39 -8.37 -3.80 7.96
C ILE A 39 -7.24 -2.77 7.95
N ASP A 40 -6.83 -2.32 9.14
CA ASP A 40 -5.63 -1.50 9.31
C ASP A 40 -4.38 -2.39 9.29
N ALA A 41 -3.55 -2.20 8.27
CA ALA A 41 -2.29 -2.94 8.09
C ALA A 41 -1.05 -2.12 8.47
N ILE A 42 -1.22 -0.99 9.16
CA ILE A 42 -0.12 -0.20 9.70
C ILE A 42 0.47 -0.94 10.90
N SER A 43 1.79 -1.12 10.91
CA SER A 43 2.53 -1.76 11.99
C SER A 43 3.77 -0.97 12.36
N GLU A 44 4.41 -1.34 13.47
CA GLU A 44 5.80 -0.92 13.69
C GLU A 44 6.72 -1.54 12.61
N ILE A 45 7.81 -0.84 12.30
CA ILE A 45 8.82 -1.38 11.38
C ILE A 45 9.46 -2.62 12.03
N PRO A 46 9.51 -3.77 11.34
CA PRO A 46 10.15 -4.96 11.89
C PRO A 46 11.65 -4.78 12.16
N ASP A 47 12.15 -5.36 13.24
CA ASP A 47 13.57 -5.33 13.60
C ASP A 47 14.47 -6.08 12.59
N ASP A 48 13.89 -6.97 11.77
CA ASP A 48 14.60 -7.70 10.72
C ASP A 48 14.89 -6.86 9.47
N ARG A 49 14.25 -5.68 9.33
CA ARG A 49 14.57 -4.68 8.29
C ARG A 49 15.76 -3.83 8.71
N TRP A 50 15.65 -3.20 9.87
CA TRP A 50 16.69 -2.41 10.53
C TRP A 50 16.28 -2.10 11.98
N SER A 51 17.25 -1.74 12.83
CA SER A 51 16.95 -1.39 14.22
C SER A 51 16.34 0.01 14.32
N ILE A 52 15.06 0.09 14.69
CA ILE A 52 14.36 1.37 14.94
C ILE A 52 15.07 2.18 16.02
N GLN A 53 15.60 1.52 17.06
CA GLN A 53 16.24 2.20 18.19
C GLN A 53 17.42 3.10 17.76
N ASN A 54 18.08 2.76 16.65
CA ASN A 54 19.18 3.56 16.12
C ASN A 54 18.71 4.83 15.42
N PHE A 55 17.45 4.91 15.00
CA PHE A 55 16.94 5.99 14.14
C PHE A 55 15.78 6.77 14.75
N TYR A 56 14.98 6.20 15.64
CA TYR A 56 13.83 6.89 16.22
C TYR A 56 14.24 7.90 17.31
N ASP A 57 13.64 9.09 17.26
CA ASP A 57 13.61 10.04 18.37
C ASP A 57 12.33 10.89 18.29
N ALA A 58 11.69 11.15 19.43
CA ALA A 58 10.47 11.96 19.48
C ALA A 58 10.74 13.46 19.27
N ASN A 59 12.00 13.91 19.45
CA ASN A 59 12.41 15.29 19.18
C ASN A 59 12.62 15.51 17.67
N LYS A 60 11.74 16.31 17.07
CA LYS A 60 11.77 16.65 15.64
C LYS A 60 13.02 17.45 15.21
N GLU A 61 13.65 18.15 16.15
CA GLU A 61 14.83 18.99 15.90
C GLU A 61 16.14 18.20 15.99
N LYS A 62 16.08 16.90 16.26
CA LYS A 62 17.28 16.08 16.41
C LYS A 62 17.75 15.56 15.06
N ASP A 63 18.94 15.99 14.67
CA ASP A 63 19.57 15.58 13.42
C ASP A 63 19.77 14.06 13.34
N GLY A 64 19.54 13.51 12.14
CA GLY A 64 19.76 12.10 11.84
C GLY A 64 18.73 11.14 12.46
N LYS A 65 17.59 11.65 12.95
CA LYS A 65 16.53 10.85 13.56
C LYS A 65 15.21 10.95 12.79
N ILE A 66 14.40 9.89 12.89
CA ILE A 66 13.04 9.82 12.39
C ILE A 66 12.06 9.93 13.56
N ILE A 67 10.93 10.58 13.32
CA ILE A 67 9.92 10.88 14.35
C ILE A 67 8.79 9.84 14.40
N THR A 68 8.87 8.81 13.56
CA THR A 68 7.89 7.73 13.46
C THR A 68 8.61 6.39 13.49
N LYS A 69 7.96 5.42 14.11
CA LYS A 69 8.32 3.99 14.05
C LYS A 69 7.28 3.17 13.28
N MET A 70 6.23 3.83 12.79
CA MET A 70 5.10 3.20 12.11
C MET A 70 5.33 3.23 10.60
N GLY A 71 4.93 2.15 9.95
CA GLY A 71 4.95 2.02 8.50
C GLY A 71 3.99 0.94 8.05
N VAL A 72 4.12 0.55 6.78
CA VAL A 72 3.40 -0.58 6.23
C VAL A 72 4.43 -1.61 5.79
N ASP A 73 4.36 -2.80 6.37
CA ASP A 73 5.34 -3.85 6.11
C ASP A 73 4.87 -4.86 5.04
N PHE A 74 5.77 -5.28 4.17
CA PHE A 74 5.55 -6.27 3.09
C PHE A 74 6.25 -7.59 3.37
#